data_AF-A0A1C6YLD3-F1
#
_entry.id   AF-A0A1C6YLD3-F1
#
_cell.length_a   1.000
_cell.length_b   1.000
_cell.length_c   1.000
_cell.angle_alpha   90.00
_cell.angle_beta   90.00
_cell.angle_gamma   90.00
#
_symmetry.space_group_name_H-M   'P 1'
#
loop_
_entity.id
_entity.type
_entity.pdbx_description
1 polymer ?
#
loop_
_entity_poly.entity_id
_entity_poly.type
_entity_poly.pdbx_seq_one_letter_code
_entity_poly.pdbx_strand_id
1 'polypeptide(L)'
;ISEDRTIIAMTSANIIDHNSSEKEYKNKIIKSANLFTTEVDSEDDIKNGKLKKTFLNIGGYLIEKKDKYVDITYIESIDGDS
;
A
#
# COMPACT_ATOMS: atom_id res chain seq x y z
N ILE A 1 -11.28 3.40 -18.12
CA ILE A 1 -12.31 3.36 -17.06
C ILE A 1 -13.62 3.85 -17.68
N SER A 2 -14.75 3.21 -17.41
CA SER A 2 -16.07 3.48 -18.03
C SER A 2 -17.10 3.81 -16.95
N GLU A 3 -18.29 4.25 -17.33
CA GLU A 3 -19.36 4.62 -16.38
C GLU A 3 -19.64 3.53 -15.32
N ASP A 4 -19.69 2.26 -15.74
CA ASP A 4 -19.96 1.13 -14.82
C ASP A 4 -18.70 0.46 -14.24
N ARG A 5 -17.50 0.99 -14.49
CA ARG A 5 -16.24 0.39 -14.01
C ARG A 5 -15.43 1.40 -13.25
N THR A 6 -15.13 1.12 -11.98
CA THR A 6 -14.22 1.91 -11.16
C THR A 6 -12.99 1.08 -10.81
N ILE A 7 -11.82 1.70 -10.89
CA ILE A 7 -10.56 1.12 -10.41
C ILE A 7 -10.07 1.97 -9.25
N ILE A 8 -9.80 1.33 -8.12
CA ILE A 8 -9.07 1.92 -6.99
C ILE A 8 -7.71 1.25 -6.98
N ALA A 9 -6.64 2.04 -7.03
CA ALA A 9 -5.27 1.57 -6.93
C ALA A 9 -4.58 2.24 -5.76
N MET A 10 -3.80 1.48 -5.01
CA MET A 10 -3.09 1.93 -3.82
C MET A 10 -1.74 1.21 -3.71
N THR A 11 -0.80 1.84 -3.02
CA THR A 11 0.54 1.29 -2.75
C THR A 11 1.12 1.98 -1.51
N SER A 12 2.07 1.34 -0.84
CA SER A 12 2.79 1.95 0.27
C SER A 12 3.61 3.16 -0.19
N ALA A 13 3.46 4.25 0.56
CA ALA A 13 4.30 5.42 0.50
C ALA A 13 5.65 5.18 1.21
N ASN A 14 6.62 6.06 0.98
CA ASN A 14 7.82 6.13 1.80
C ASN A 14 7.51 6.90 3.10
N ILE A 15 7.39 6.19 4.22
CA ILE A 15 7.00 6.78 5.50
C ILE A 15 8.24 6.94 6.39
N ILE A 16 8.50 8.18 6.82
CA ILE A 16 9.44 8.47 7.90
C ILE A 16 8.65 8.32 9.20
N ASP A 17 8.79 7.15 9.83
CA ASP A 17 8.06 6.76 11.05
C ASP A 17 8.94 6.69 12.30
N HIS A 18 10.20 7.17 12.19
CA HIS A 18 11.22 7.11 13.24
C HIS A 18 11.45 5.71 13.82
N ASN A 19 11.20 4.66 13.03
CA ASN A 19 11.57 3.30 13.40
C ASN A 19 13.11 3.19 13.52
N SER A 20 13.59 2.51 14.56
CA SER A 20 15.00 2.25 14.80
C SER A 20 15.68 1.35 13.76
N SER A 21 14.91 0.67 12.91
CA SER A 21 15.43 -0.16 11.82
C SER A 21 15.86 0.67 10.61
N GLU A 22 17.05 0.37 10.09
CA GLU A 22 17.59 0.95 8.85
C GLU A 22 17.06 0.24 7.58
N LYS A 23 16.13 -0.72 7.70
CA LYS A 23 15.60 -1.46 6.54
C LYS A 23 14.67 -0.57 5.73
N GLU A 24 15.16 -0.12 4.58
CA GLU A 24 14.36 0.60 3.59
C GLU A 24 13.60 -0.36 2.66
N TYR A 25 12.33 -0.06 2.41
CA TYR A 25 11.56 -0.67 1.35
C TYR A 25 11.58 0.22 0.10
N LYS A 26 11.73 -0.40 -1.08
CA LYS A 26 11.59 0.26 -2.37
C LYS A 26 10.64 -0.51 -3.25
N ASN A 27 9.58 0.16 -3.69
CA ASN A 27 8.61 -0.42 -4.58
C ASN A 27 9.19 -0.64 -5.98
N LYS A 28 9.24 -1.90 -6.41
CA LYS A 28 9.78 -2.32 -7.71
C LYS A 28 8.76 -2.24 -8.85
N ILE A 29 7.46 -2.24 -8.53
CA ILE A 29 6.35 -2.21 -9.48
C ILE A 29 5.97 -0.75 -9.79
N ILE A 30 5.60 0.01 -8.76
CA ILE A 30 5.21 1.42 -8.88
C ILE A 30 6.38 2.32 -8.48
N LYS A 31 7.36 2.46 -9.39
CA LYS A 31 8.61 3.19 -9.10
C LYS A 31 8.39 4.65 -8.71
N SER A 32 7.34 5.29 -9.23
CA SER A 32 6.97 6.67 -8.91
C SER A 32 6.51 6.84 -7.45
N ALA A 33 5.99 5.79 -6.80
CA ALA A 33 5.58 5.85 -5.40
C ALA A 33 6.77 6.10 -4.46
N ASN A 34 7.98 5.70 -4.86
CA ASN A 34 9.19 5.95 -4.08
C ASN A 34 9.57 7.45 -3.98
N LEU A 35 8.94 8.32 -4.78
CA LEU A 35 9.13 9.78 -4.73
C LEU A 35 8.22 10.45 -3.70
N PHE A 36 7.18 9.76 -3.23
CA PHE A 36 6.27 10.30 -2.24
C PHE A 36 6.77 9.93 -0.84
N THR A 37 7.24 10.95 -0.12
CA THR A 37 7.73 10.82 1.26
C THR A 37 6.90 11.69 2.18
N THR A 38 6.47 11.11 3.31
CA THR A 38 5.82 11.85 4.39
C THR A 38 6.32 11.37 5.74
N GLU A 39 6.40 12.31 6.68
CA GLU A 39 6.73 12.04 8.08
C GLU A 39 5.44 11.91 8.90
N VAL A 40 5.43 10.99 9.86
CA VAL A 40 4.28 10.73 10.72
C VAL A 40 4.75 10.49 12.16
N ASP A 41 4.03 11.08 13.12
CA ASP A 41 4.26 10.79 14.53
C ASP A 41 3.70 9.40 14.86
N SER A 42 4.59 8.42 14.93
CA SER A 42 4.24 7.01 15.08
C SER A 42 4.20 6.58 16.55
N GLU A 43 3.43 5.53 16.82
CA GLU A 43 3.37 4.88 18.13
C GLU A 43 4.74 4.32 18.54
N ASP A 44 4.98 4.22 19.85
CA ASP A 44 6.26 3.79 20.41
C ASP A 44 6.67 2.38 19.94
N ASP A 45 5.72 1.48 19.71
CA ASP A 45 6.02 0.13 19.24
C ASP A 45 6.56 0.11 17.79
N ILE A 46 6.16 1.08 16.96
CA ILE A 46 6.70 1.28 15.61
C ILE A 46 8.10 1.90 15.70
N LYS A 47 8.24 2.97 16.49
CA LYS A 47 9.52 3.67 16.70
C LYS A 47 10.60 2.72 17.27
N ASN A 48 10.22 1.86 18.21
CA ASN A 48 11.10 0.87 18.82
C ASN A 48 11.30 -0.41 17.97
N GLY A 49 10.71 -0.49 16.77
CA GLY A 49 10.90 -1.63 15.86
C GLY A 49 10.28 -2.94 16.34
N LYS A 50 9.31 -2.90 17.26
CA LYS A 50 8.65 -4.11 17.78
C LYS A 50 7.68 -4.74 16.78
N LEU A 51 7.18 -3.95 15.83
CA LEU A 51 6.28 -4.39 14.78
C LEU A 51 7.05 -4.72 13.49
N LYS A 52 6.77 -5.89 12.91
CA LYS A 52 7.22 -6.22 11.55
C LYS A 52 6.42 -5.41 10.53
N LYS A 53 7.12 -4.74 9.61
CA LYS A 53 6.49 -3.98 8.52
C LYS A 53 6.17 -4.90 7.35
N THR A 54 4.96 -4.75 6.80
CA THR A 54 4.57 -5.32 5.51
C THR A 54 4.28 -4.16 4.57
N PHE A 55 4.80 -4.24 3.35
CA PHE A 55 4.64 -3.19 2.35
C PHE A 55 3.77 -3.66 1.20
N LEU A 56 2.95 -2.76 0.67
CA LEU A 56 2.07 -3.03 -0.46
C LEU A 56 2.73 -2.52 -1.75
N ASN A 57 3.23 -3.44 -2.58
CA ASN A 57 3.79 -3.11 -3.90
C ASN A 57 2.72 -2.54 -4.83
N ILE A 58 1.55 -3.17 -4.88
CA ILE A 58 0.37 -2.64 -5.53
C ILE A 58 -0.84 -3.38 -4.96
N GLY A 59 -1.89 -2.66 -4.64
CA GLY A 59 -3.16 -3.23 -4.26
C GLY A 59 -4.29 -2.44 -4.87
N GLY A 60 -5.48 -3.03 -4.93
CA GLY A 60 -6.61 -2.32 -5.47
C GLY A 60 -7.83 -3.17 -5.70
N TYR A 61 -8.86 -2.47 -6.18
CA TYR A 61 -10.16 -3.05 -6.48
C TYR A 61 -10.54 -2.68 -7.91
N LEU A 62 -11.00 -3.68 -8.66
CA LEU A 62 -11.86 -3.45 -9.82
C LEU A 62 -13.30 -3.63 -9.36
N ILE A 63 -14.06 -2.55 -9.40
CA ILE A 63 -15.46 -2.51 -9.02
C ILE A 63 -16.28 -2.36 -10.30
N GLU A 64 -17.09 -3.35 -10.63
CA GLU A 64 -17.96 -3.33 -11.80
C GLU A 64 -19.42 -3.32 -11.37
N LYS A 65 -20.15 -2.27 -11.75
CA LYS A 65 -21.60 -2.22 -11.60
C LYS A 65 -22.23 -3.12 -12.67
N LYS A 66 -23.11 -4.02 -12.25
CA LYS A 66 -24.00 -4.80 -13.11
C LYS A 66 -25.44 -4.38 -12.81
N ASP A 67 -26.39 -4.86 -13.62
CA ASP A 67 -27.80 -4.47 -13.50
C ASP A 67 -28.42 -4.77 -12.11
N LYS A 68 -27.95 -5.83 -11.43
CA LYS A 68 -28.55 -6.31 -10.17
C LYS A 68 -27.58 -6.39 -8.99
N TYR A 69 -26.28 -6.22 -9.23
CA TYR A 69 -25.24 -6.42 -8.24
C TYR A 69 -23.96 -5.67 -8.62
N VAL A 70 -22.98 -5.70 -7.73
CA VAL A 70 -21.65 -5.15 -7.97
C VAL A 70 -20.64 -6.28 -7.85
N ASP A 71 -19.81 -6.46 -8.87
CA ASP A 71 -18.65 -7.33 -8.81
C ASP A 71 -17.46 -6.55 -8.25
N ILE A 72 -16.76 -7.14 -7.28
CA ILE A 72 -15.55 -6.58 -6.71
C ILE A 72 -14.43 -7.62 -6.86
N THR A 73 -13.42 -7.28 -7.66
CA THR A 73 -12.19 -8.08 -7.76
C THR A 73 -11.09 -7.36 -6.98
N TYR A 74 -10.49 -8.06 -6.01
CA TYR A 74 -9.34 -7.58 -5.26
C TYR A 74 -8.04 -8.15 -5.85
N ILE A 75 -7.02 -7.31 -5.96
CA ILE A 75 -5.68 -7.71 -6.38
C ILE A 75 -4.68 -7.07 -5.42
N GLU A 76 -3.71 -7.84 -4.94
CA GLU A 76 -2.58 -7.32 -4.20
C GLU A 76 -1.27 -8.03 -4.53
N SER A 77 -0.18 -7.29 -4.37
CA SER A 77 1.18 -7.78 -4.27
C SER A 77 1.82 -7.10 -3.07
N ILE A 78 2.22 -7.91 -2.09
CA ILE A 78 2.85 -7.45 -0.86
C ILE A 78 4.31 -7.89 -0.82
N ASP A 79 5.12 -7.10 -0.12
CA ASP A 79 6.47 -7.43 0.31
C ASP A 79 6.45 -7.48 1.85
N GLY A 80 6.37 -8.68 2.38
CA GLY A 80 6.40 -8.96 3.81
C GLY A 80 7.46 -10.01 4.09
N ASP A 81 8.18 -9.84 5.20
CA ASP A 81 9.07 -10.89 5.70
C ASP A 81 8.21 -12.09 6.13
N SER A 82 8.16 -13.13 5.30
CA SER A 82 7.64 -14.46 5.65
C SER A 82 8.25 -14.96 6.96
#